data_AF-A0A7S3X6Z2-F1
#
_entry.id   AF-A0A7S3X6Z2-F1
#
_cell.length_a   1.000
_cell.length_b   1.000
_cell.length_c   1.000
_cell.angle_alpha   90.00
_cell.angle_beta   90.00
_cell.angle_gamma   90.00
#
_symmetry.space_group_name_H-M   'P 1'
#
loop_
_entity.id
_entity.type
_entity.pdbx_description
1 polymer ?
#
loop_
_entity_poly.entity_id
_entity_poly.type
_entity_poly.pdbx_seq_one_letter_code
_entity_poly.pdbx_strand_id
1 'polypeptide(L)'
;KYYPWLMPLSIGLFVVMMMAPAYMLYHFLTHGKDLHALARIVNVIPLSALVYLLAMGLAMTVVNYVYHWHRLRGAQEPPELSPSEALTHVVIVCSYKEPIEVLSRTFESIAAQRGLHRRPIAVLAAEWRDPTWRESFKTLKAQCGDRLGRLMS
;
A
#
# COMPACT_ATOMS: atom_id res chain seq x y z
N LYS A 1 10.39 -5.79 8.31
CA LYS A 1 10.25 -6.40 9.66
C LYS A 1 10.04 -5.38 10.80
N TYR A 2 10.19 -4.06 10.57
CA TYR A 2 10.02 -3.02 11.61
C TYR A 2 8.59 -2.48 11.79
N TYR A 3 7.66 -2.85 10.90
CA TYR A 3 6.29 -2.34 10.83
C TYR A 3 5.41 -2.55 12.09
N PRO A 4 5.44 -3.70 12.80
CA PRO A 4 4.50 -3.92 13.91
C PRO A 4 4.82 -3.09 15.15
N TRP A 5 6.04 -2.57 15.28
CA TRP A 5 6.46 -1.76 16.43
C TRP A 5 6.34 -0.26 16.18
N LEU A 6 6.53 0.15 14.92
CA LEU A 6 6.47 1.55 14.52
C LEU A 6 5.05 2.11 14.55
N MET A 7 4.05 1.32 14.12
CA MET A 7 2.64 1.74 14.14
C MET A 7 2.11 2.06 15.54
N PRO A 8 2.19 1.16 16.54
CA PRO A 8 1.68 1.45 17.88
C PRO A 8 2.42 2.60 18.56
N LEU A 9 3.73 2.75 18.31
CA LEU A 9 4.50 3.89 18.82
C LEU A 9 4.03 5.22 18.21
N SER A 10 3.78 5.24 16.89
CA SER A 10 3.26 6.41 16.18
C SER A 10 1.85 6.79 16.65
N ILE A 11 0.99 5.79 16.82
CA ILE A 11 -0.39 5.97 17.32
C ILE A 11 -0.37 6.48 18.76
N GLY A 12 0.46 5.88 19.62
CA GLY A 12 0.61 6.32 21.01
C GLY A 12 1.07 7.76 21.11
N LEU A 13 2.06 8.15 20.30
CA LEU A 13 2.56 9.53 20.26
C LEU A 13 1.49 10.50 19.74
N PHE A 14 0.73 10.11 18.71
CA PHE A 14 -0.38 10.89 18.17
C PHE A 14 -1.49 11.08 19.20
N VAL A 15 -1.88 10.03 19.92
CA VAL A 15 -2.89 10.11 20.99
C VAL A 15 -2.42 11.08 22.07
N VAL A 16 -1.19 10.97 22.55
CA VAL A 16 -0.63 11.89 23.56
C VAL A 16 -0.64 13.34 23.05
N MET A 17 -0.26 13.56 21.78
CA MET A 17 -0.27 14.89 21.16
C MET A 17 -1.70 15.45 20.98
N MET A 18 -2.71 14.60 20.81
CA MET A 18 -4.12 15.01 20.69
C MET A 18 -4.83 15.17 22.03
N MET A 19 -4.37 14.50 23.10
CA MET A 19 -4.98 14.62 24.42
C MET A 19 -4.85 16.04 24.99
N ALA A 20 -3.70 16.70 24.80
CA ALA A 20 -3.50 18.06 25.32
C ALA A 20 -4.45 19.10 24.66
N PRO A 21 -4.55 19.18 23.32
CA PRO A 21 -5.55 20.01 22.65
C PRO A 21 -7.00 19.65 23.00
N ALA A 22 -7.33 18.35 23.06
CA ALA A 22 -8.68 17.91 23.40
C ALA A 22 -9.08 18.27 24.83
N TYR A 23 -8.15 18.11 25.78
CA TYR A 23 -8.34 18.51 27.17
C TYR A 23 -8.48 20.03 27.31
N MET A 24 -7.63 20.80 26.62
CA MET A 24 -7.73 22.27 26.57
C MET A 24 -9.07 22.72 25.99
N LEU A 25 -9.53 22.11 24.91
CA LEU A 25 -10.82 22.40 24.29
C LEU A 25 -11.98 22.06 25.22
N TYR A 26 -11.96 20.88 25.85
CA TYR A 26 -12.96 20.46 26.84
C TYR A 26 -13.05 21.46 28.01
N HIS A 27 -11.91 21.87 28.55
CA HIS A 27 -11.86 22.83 29.65
C HIS A 27 -12.37 24.21 29.21
N PHE A 28 -12.03 24.67 28.01
CA PHE A 28 -12.51 25.93 27.45
C PHE A 28 -14.03 25.93 27.25
N LEU A 29 -14.60 24.82 26.78
CA LEU A 29 -16.04 24.65 26.55
C LEU A 29 -16.84 24.56 27.86
N THR A 30 -16.26 23.98 28.92
CA THR A 30 -16.98 23.73 30.19
C THR A 30 -16.83 24.85 31.22
N HIS A 31 -15.69 25.53 31.27
CA HIS A 31 -15.37 26.52 32.31
C HIS A 31 -15.21 27.96 31.78
N GLY A 32 -15.44 28.20 30.48
CA GLY A 32 -15.34 29.53 29.87
C GLY A 32 -13.90 30.04 29.71
N LYS A 33 -13.75 31.36 29.48
CA LYS A 33 -12.46 32.04 29.19
C LYS A 33 -11.53 32.18 30.41
N ASP A 34 -11.54 31.23 31.35
CA ASP A 34 -10.66 31.29 32.51
C ASP A 34 -9.21 30.96 32.11
N LEU A 35 -8.52 32.01 31.65
CA LEU A 35 -7.12 31.99 31.22
C LEU A 35 -6.17 31.53 32.34
N HIS A 36 -6.55 31.65 33.61
CA HIS A 36 -5.74 31.21 34.75
C HIS A 36 -5.72 29.69 34.93
N ALA A 37 -6.78 28.99 34.52
CA ALA A 37 -6.80 27.53 34.50
C ALA A 37 -5.91 26.98 33.37
N LEU A 38 -5.95 27.61 32.20
CA LEU A 38 -5.04 27.33 31.08
C LEU A 38 -3.56 27.54 31.47
N ALA A 39 -3.25 28.64 32.15
CA ALA A 39 -1.89 28.92 32.64
C ALA A 39 -1.40 27.88 33.66
N ARG A 40 -2.28 27.33 34.51
CA ARG A 40 -1.93 26.22 35.42
C ARG A 40 -1.60 24.94 34.68
N ILE A 41 -2.38 24.58 33.65
CA ILE A 41 -2.13 23.38 32.82
C ILE A 41 -0.79 23.48 32.09
N VAL A 42 -0.48 24.66 31.53
CA VAL A 42 0.81 24.93 30.87
C VAL A 42 1.97 24.85 31.86
N ASN A 43 1.77 25.27 33.11
CA ASN A 43 2.79 25.17 34.17
C ASN A 43 2.94 23.76 34.77
N VAL A 44 1.97 22.85 34.59
CA VAL A 44 2.06 21.46 35.07
C VAL A 44 2.98 20.63 34.18
N ILE A 45 3.03 20.92 32.87
CA ILE A 45 3.90 20.22 31.94
C ILE A 45 5.23 20.99 31.90
N PRO A 46 6.32 20.43 32.44
CA PRO A 46 7.62 21.10 32.36
C PRO A 46 7.98 21.28 30.88
N LEU A 47 8.39 22.49 30.50
CA LEU A 47 8.75 22.84 29.12
C LEU A 47 9.76 21.85 28.52
N SER A 48 10.67 21.31 29.34
CA SER A 48 11.63 20.27 28.97
C SER A 48 10.97 18.98 28.47
N ALA A 49 9.87 18.53 29.08
CA ALA A 49 9.14 17.35 28.64
C ALA A 49 8.43 17.59 27.31
N LEU A 50 7.87 18.79 27.10
CA LEU A 50 7.25 19.16 25.82
C LEU A 50 8.30 19.19 24.70
N VAL A 51 9.45 19.83 24.95
CA VAL A 51 10.57 19.88 23.99
C VAL A 51 11.05 18.47 23.66
N TYR A 52 11.18 17.59 24.66
CA TYR A 52 11.60 16.20 24.45
C TYR A 52 10.59 15.41 23.60
N LEU A 53 9.29 15.53 23.87
CA LEU A 53 8.24 14.87 23.09
C LEU A 53 8.20 15.36 21.63
N LEU A 54 8.36 16.68 21.42
CA LEU A 54 8.43 17.28 20.09
C LEU A 54 9.66 16.79 19.31
N ALA A 55 10.83 16.77 19.96
CA ALA A 55 12.06 16.27 19.36
C ALA A 55 11.96 14.78 18.98
N MET A 56 11.37 13.96 19.86
CA MET A 56 11.13 12.54 19.59
C MET A 56 10.13 12.34 18.45
N GLY A 57 9.05 13.12 18.40
CA GLY A 57 8.08 13.09 17.30
C GLY A 57 8.70 13.50 15.96
N LEU A 58 9.53 14.54 15.96
CA LEU A 58 10.27 14.98 14.77
C LEU A 58 11.24 13.89 14.30
N ALA A 59 12.03 13.31 15.20
CA ALA A 59 12.96 12.24 14.89
C ALA A 59 12.24 11.02 14.27
N MET A 60 11.12 10.60 14.86
CA MET A 60 10.31 9.51 14.32
C MET A 60 9.74 9.83 12.93
N THR A 61 9.32 11.07 12.71
CA THR A 61 8.83 11.53 11.40
C THR A 61 9.94 11.48 10.35
N VAL A 62 11.14 11.94 10.68
CA VAL A 62 12.32 11.88 9.79
C VAL A 62 12.66 10.43 9.46
N VAL A 63 12.73 9.55 10.47
CA VAL A 63 13.02 8.12 10.27
C VAL A 63 11.98 7.46 9.34
N ASN A 64 10.69 7.75 9.55
CA ASN A 64 9.63 7.24 8.68
C ASN A 64 9.78 7.74 7.25
N TYR A 65 10.05 9.04 7.07
CA TYR A 65 10.20 9.63 5.75
C TYR A 65 11.39 9.04 5.00
N VAL A 66 12.55 8.93 5.66
CA VAL A 66 13.77 8.32 5.10
C VAL A 66 13.54 6.86 4.74
N TYR A 67 12.87 6.09 5.61
CA TYR A 67 12.53 4.69 5.32
C TYR A 67 11.59 4.56 4.10
N HIS A 68 10.52 5.34 4.06
CA HIS A 68 9.58 5.32 2.94
C HIS A 68 10.22 5.78 1.63
N TRP A 69 11.09 6.77 1.70
CA TRP A 69 11.89 7.22 0.57
C TRP A 69 12.81 6.11 0.03
N HIS A 70 13.57 5.45 0.91
CA HIS A 70 14.43 4.33 0.50
C HIS A 70 13.63 3.17 -0.09
N ARG A 71 12.49 2.83 0.52
CA ARG A 71 11.59 1.79 0.00
C ARG A 71 11.03 2.16 -1.38
N LEU A 72 10.65 3.43 -1.58
CA LEU A 72 10.12 3.90 -2.85
C LEU A 72 11.20 3.86 -3.93
N ARG A 73 12.42 4.32 -3.63
CA ARG A 73 13.56 4.23 -4.55
C ARG A 73 13.88 2.78 -4.93
N GLY A 74 13.98 1.90 -3.94
CA GLY A 74 14.25 0.48 -4.21
C GLY A 74 13.13 -0.24 -4.98
N ALA A 75 11.91 0.30 -4.99
CA ALA A 75 10.81 -0.22 -5.81
C ALA A 75 10.80 0.34 -7.25
N GLN A 76 11.45 1.49 -7.48
CA GLN A 76 11.58 2.11 -8.80
C GLN A 76 12.75 1.54 -9.61
N GLU A 77 13.77 1.03 -8.93
CA GLU A 77 14.92 0.40 -9.56
C GLU A 77 14.57 -1.07 -9.87
N PRO A 78 14.42 -1.45 -11.16
CA PRO A 78 14.24 -2.85 -11.51
C PRO A 78 15.50 -3.61 -11.07
N PRO A 79 15.37 -4.83 -10.51
CA PRO A 79 16.54 -5.63 -10.16
C PRO A 79 17.38 -5.86 -11.41
N GLU A 80 18.70 -5.74 -11.28
CA GLU A 80 19.62 -6.14 -12.34
C GLU A 80 19.49 -7.65 -12.55
N LEU A 81 18.74 -8.04 -13.59
CA LEU A 81 18.63 -9.43 -13.99
C LEU A 81 19.94 -9.84 -14.65
N SER A 82 20.55 -10.93 -14.20
CA SER A 82 21.68 -11.51 -14.90
C SER A 82 21.23 -11.94 -16.30
N PRO A 83 22.00 -11.68 -17.37
CA PRO A 83 21.62 -12.05 -18.75
C PRO A 83 21.37 -13.56 -18.95
N SER A 84 21.82 -14.40 -18.01
CA SER A 84 21.73 -15.85 -18.09
C SER A 84 20.42 -16.45 -17.58
N GLU A 85 19.62 -15.68 -16.84
CA GLU A 85 18.37 -16.17 -16.23
C GLU A 85 17.17 -15.67 -17.03
N ALA A 86 16.94 -16.28 -18.20
CA ALA A 86 15.69 -16.11 -18.92
C ALA A 86 14.54 -16.77 -18.13
N LEU A 87 13.97 -16.02 -17.19
CA LEU A 87 12.86 -16.46 -16.36
C LEU A 87 11.60 -16.67 -17.21
N THR A 88 10.95 -17.82 -17.03
CA THR A 88 9.61 -18.06 -17.57
C THR A 88 8.61 -17.28 -16.74
N HIS A 89 7.96 -16.29 -17.36
CA HIS A 89 6.95 -15.47 -16.70
C HIS A 89 5.57 -16.12 -16.84
N VAL A 90 4.95 -16.44 -15.71
CA VAL A 90 3.59 -16.98 -15.65
C VAL A 90 2.71 -15.99 -14.90
N VAL A 91 1.63 -15.54 -15.55
CA VAL A 91 0.63 -14.64 -14.97
C VAL A 91 -0.65 -15.41 -14.74
N ILE A 92 -1.09 -15.51 -13.49
CA ILE A 92 -2.34 -16.17 -13.12
C ILE A 92 -3.40 -15.09 -12.88
N VAL A 93 -4.46 -15.12 -13.68
CA VAL A 93 -5.62 -14.23 -13.55
C VAL A 93 -6.74 -15.02 -12.90
N CYS A 94 -6.99 -14.75 -11.63
CA CYS A 94 -8.12 -15.33 -10.89
C CYS A 94 -9.40 -14.56 -11.24
N SER A 95 -10.44 -15.25 -11.69
CA SER A 95 -11.69 -14.62 -12.14
C SER A 95 -12.92 -15.32 -11.57
N TYR A 96 -13.90 -14.53 -11.14
CA TYR A 96 -15.25 -15.01 -10.79
C TYR A 96 -16.31 -14.04 -11.31
N LYS A 97 -17.10 -14.47 -12.30
CA LYS A 97 -18.18 -13.67 -12.92
C LYS A 97 -17.71 -12.30 -13.42
N GLU A 98 -16.44 -12.19 -13.82
CA GLU A 98 -15.91 -10.96 -14.39
C GLU A 98 -16.44 -10.76 -15.82
N PRO A 99 -16.85 -9.54 -16.20
CA PRO A 99 -17.23 -9.24 -17.57
C PRO A 99 -16.08 -9.52 -18.55
N ILE A 100 -16.41 -10.04 -19.73
CA ILE A 100 -15.42 -10.43 -20.73
C ILE A 100 -14.55 -9.24 -21.17
N GLU A 101 -15.10 -8.03 -21.19
CA GLU A 101 -14.38 -6.82 -21.59
C GLU A 101 -13.24 -6.49 -20.62
N VAL A 102 -13.44 -6.76 -19.32
CA VAL A 102 -12.43 -6.55 -18.28
C VAL A 102 -11.32 -7.59 -18.42
N LEU A 103 -11.69 -8.85 -18.63
CA LEU A 103 -10.75 -9.94 -18.87
C LEU A 103 -9.94 -9.68 -20.15
N SER A 104 -10.59 -9.31 -21.26
CA SER A 104 -9.91 -9.02 -22.53
C SER A 104 -8.88 -7.91 -22.36
N ARG A 105 -9.23 -6.79 -21.70
CA ARG A 105 -8.25 -5.71 -21.42
C ARG A 105 -7.07 -6.19 -20.58
N THR A 106 -7.32 -7.07 -19.61
CA THR A 106 -6.28 -7.63 -18.74
C THR A 106 -5.33 -8.53 -19.54
N PHE A 107 -5.87 -9.45 -20.33
CA PHE A 107 -5.06 -10.36 -21.16
C PHE A 107 -4.33 -9.63 -22.28
N GLU A 108 -4.92 -8.58 -22.86
CA GLU A 108 -4.25 -7.71 -23.82
C GLU A 108 -3.09 -6.95 -23.19
N SER A 109 -3.27 -6.42 -21.98
CA SER A 109 -2.20 -5.77 -21.22
C SER A 109 -1.05 -6.73 -20.93
N ILE A 110 -1.36 -7.98 -20.52
CA ILE A 110 -0.35 -9.03 -20.30
C ILE A 110 0.40 -9.34 -21.60
N ALA A 111 -0.32 -9.51 -22.71
CA ALA A 111 0.28 -9.79 -24.00
C ALA A 111 1.15 -8.62 -24.54
N ALA A 112 0.85 -7.39 -24.14
CA ALA A 112 1.57 -6.19 -24.53
C ALA A 112 2.80 -5.86 -23.66
N GLN A 113 3.10 -6.67 -22.63
CA GLN A 113 4.25 -6.45 -21.77
C GLN A 113 5.56 -6.46 -22.57
N ARG A 114 6.34 -5.38 -22.43
CA ARG A 114 7.66 -5.21 -23.06
C ARG A 114 8.76 -5.55 -22.06
N GLY A 115 9.95 -5.89 -22.55
CA GLY A 115 11.11 -6.18 -21.70
C GLY A 115 11.18 -7.62 -21.19
N LEU A 116 10.27 -8.49 -21.60
CA LEU A 116 10.33 -9.93 -21.32
C LEU A 116 11.17 -10.63 -22.39
N HIS A 117 12.16 -11.43 -21.98
CA HIS A 117 12.95 -12.27 -22.88
C HIS A 117 12.12 -13.34 -23.59
N ARG A 118 11.01 -13.77 -22.96
CA ARG A 118 10.08 -14.76 -23.49
C ARG A 118 8.65 -14.24 -23.32
N ARG A 119 7.78 -14.57 -24.28
CA ARG A 119 6.36 -14.24 -24.16
C ARG A 119 5.78 -14.86 -22.88
N PRO A 120 4.97 -14.11 -22.11
CA PRO A 120 4.42 -14.63 -20.87
C PRO A 120 3.42 -15.76 -21.13
N ILE A 121 3.33 -16.69 -20.18
CA ILE A 121 2.27 -17.68 -20.10
C ILE A 121 1.17 -17.07 -19.25
N ALA A 122 -0.05 -17.01 -19.77
CA ALA A 122 -1.19 -16.54 -18.99
C ALA A 122 -2.09 -17.72 -18.61
N VAL A 123 -2.58 -17.74 -17.38
CA VAL A 123 -3.47 -18.77 -16.83
C VAL A 123 -4.75 -18.09 -16.38
N LEU A 124 -5.90 -18.48 -16.94
CA LEU A 124 -7.20 -18.06 -16.46
C LEU A 124 -7.67 -19.03 -15.37
N ALA A 125 -7.50 -18.66 -14.12
CA ALA A 125 -8.00 -19.43 -12.98
C ALA A 125 -9.44 -19.00 -12.67
N ALA A 126 -10.40 -19.64 -13.33
CA ALA A 126 -11.82 -19.37 -13.12
C ALA A 126 -12.44 -20.34 -12.10
N GLU A 127 -13.39 -19.86 -11.28
CA GLU A 127 -14.12 -20.76 -10.39
C GLU A 127 -15.05 -21.70 -11.16
N TRP A 128 -15.12 -22.96 -10.72
CA TRP A 128 -16.08 -23.94 -11.25
C TRP A 128 -17.54 -23.46 -11.21
N ARG A 129 -17.89 -22.63 -10.22
CA ARG A 129 -19.25 -22.10 -10.02
C ARG A 129 -19.66 -21.05 -11.04
N ASP A 130 -18.72 -20.54 -11.84
CA ASP A 130 -19.01 -19.55 -12.86
C ASP A 130 -19.55 -20.24 -14.14
N PRO A 131 -20.82 -20.08 -14.53
CA PRO A 131 -21.33 -20.75 -15.71
C PRO A 131 -20.68 -20.27 -17.01
N THR A 132 -20.08 -19.08 -17.04
CA THR A 132 -19.55 -18.47 -18.28
C THR A 132 -18.05 -18.71 -18.49
N TRP A 133 -17.35 -19.33 -17.54
CA TRP A 133 -15.87 -19.41 -17.58
C TRP A 133 -15.33 -20.05 -18.87
N ARG A 134 -16.03 -21.06 -19.41
CA ARG A 134 -15.63 -21.75 -20.64
C ARG A 134 -15.75 -20.84 -21.87
N GLU A 135 -16.81 -20.05 -21.91
CA GLU A 135 -17.04 -19.10 -23.00
C GLU A 135 -16.00 -17.98 -22.94
N SER A 136 -15.80 -17.40 -21.76
CA SER A 136 -14.76 -16.40 -21.51
C SER A 136 -13.38 -16.92 -21.92
N PHE A 137 -13.02 -18.14 -21.54
CA PHE A 137 -11.76 -18.76 -21.95
C PHE A 137 -11.62 -18.90 -23.46
N LYS A 138 -12.65 -19.41 -24.15
CA LYS A 138 -12.63 -19.55 -25.61
C LYS A 138 -12.45 -18.20 -26.30
N THR A 139 -13.17 -17.19 -25.84
CA THR A 139 -13.09 -15.82 -26.36
C THR A 139 -11.70 -15.23 -26.16
N LEU A 140 -11.15 -15.34 -24.95
CA LEU A 140 -9.79 -14.86 -24.64
C LEU A 140 -8.72 -15.62 -25.43
N LYS A 141 -8.90 -16.92 -25.63
CA LYS A 141 -7.99 -17.75 -26.45
C LYS A 141 -7.98 -17.32 -27.90
N ALA A 142 -9.15 -17.04 -28.48
CA ALA A 142 -9.26 -16.54 -29.84
C ALA A 142 -8.66 -15.13 -30.00
N GLN A 143 -8.83 -14.25 -29.01
CA GLN A 143 -8.36 -12.86 -29.08
C GLN A 143 -6.85 -12.70 -28.79
N CYS A 144 -6.32 -13.46 -27.82
CA CYS A 144 -5.00 -13.21 -27.25
C CYS A 144 -4.04 -14.41 -27.35
N GLY A 145 -4.51 -15.59 -27.76
CA GLY A 145 -3.73 -16.84 -27.74
C GLY A 145 -2.41 -16.76 -28.50
N ASP A 146 -2.41 -16.17 -29.70
CA ASP A 146 -1.22 -16.07 -30.57
C ASP A 146 -0.19 -15.05 -30.08
N ARG A 147 -0.61 -14.11 -29.23
CA ARG A 147 0.24 -13.04 -28.67
C ARG A 147 0.91 -13.47 -27.36
N LEU A 148 0.34 -14.48 -26.69
CA LEU A 148 0.89 -15.09 -25.49
C LEU A 148 1.83 -16.25 -25.87
N GLY A 149 2.75 -16.61 -24.96
CA GLY A 149 3.58 -17.82 -25.15
C GLY A 149 2.74 -19.09 -25.03
N ARG A 150 1.72 -19.05 -24.16
CA ARG A 150 0.68 -20.06 -23.98
C ARG A 150 -0.46 -19.45 -23.16
N LEU A 151 -1.71 -19.84 -23.47
CA LEU A 151 -2.88 -19.56 -22.63
C LEU A 151 -3.46 -20.86 -22.09
N MET A 152 -3.59 -20.97 -20.78
CA MET A 152 -4.11 -22.15 -20.07
C MET A 152 -5.34 -21.78 -19.23
N SER A 153 -6.26 -22.72 -19.04
CA SER A 153 -7.40 -22.65 -18.12
C SER A 153 -7.30 -23.77 -17.10
#